data_AF-A0A9D1QN61-F1
#
_entry.id   AF-A0A9D1QN61-F1
#
_cell.length_a   1.000
_cell.length_b   1.000
_cell.length_c   1.000
_cell.angle_alpha   90.00
_cell.angle_beta   90.00
_cell.angle_gamma   90.00
#
_symmetry.space_group_name_H-M   'P 1'
#
loop_
_entity.id
_entity.type
_entity.pdbx_description
1 polymer ?
#
loop_
_entity_poly.entity_id
_entity_poly.type
_entity_poly.pdbx_seq_one_letter_code
_entity_poly.pdbx_strand_id
1 'polypeptide(L)'
;DQGFPYTSQAYFKLTKQYGITPSMSRRGNPYDNAMAENFFSILITECIYRHKPATFSEADEMIDRYIHFYNHERIQSKTGVPPLSLRHSC
;
A
#
# COMPACT_ATOMS: atom_id res chain seq x y z
N ASP A 1 8.80 3.86 8.38
CA ASP A 1 8.96 2.72 9.29
C ASP A 1 10.43 2.33 9.38
N GLN A 2 10.86 1.64 10.44
CA GLN A 2 12.22 1.15 10.66
C GLN A 2 12.27 -0.38 10.88
N GLY A 3 11.29 -1.11 10.33
CA GLY A 3 11.24 -2.57 10.43
C GLY A 3 12.55 -3.24 10.02
N PHE A 4 12.88 -4.34 10.71
CA PHE A 4 14.10 -5.12 10.50
C PHE A 4 14.43 -5.45 9.02
N PRO A 5 13.45 -5.83 8.16
CA PRO A 5 13.74 -6.08 6.75
C PRO A 5 14.29 -4.85 6.02
N TYR A 6 13.76 -3.67 6.35
CA TYR A 6 14.07 -2.40 5.72
C TYR A 6 15.39 -1.78 6.23
N THR A 7 15.86 -2.19 7.41
CA THR A 7 17.15 -1.77 7.97
C THR A 7 18.29 -2.75 7.68
N SER A 8 18.01 -3.85 6.99
CA SER A 8 18.99 -4.89 6.67
C SER A 8 20.04 -4.42 5.63
N GLN A 9 21.26 -4.95 5.77
CA GLN A 9 22.34 -4.66 4.80
C GLN A 9 22.02 -5.18 3.40
N ALA A 10 21.27 -6.28 3.30
CA ALA A 10 20.83 -6.85 2.02
C ALA A 10 19.90 -5.88 1.29
N TYR A 11 18.92 -5.30 1.99
CA TYR A 11 18.02 -4.29 1.44
C TYR A 11 18.77 -3.02 1.01
N PHE A 12 19.75 -2.56 1.79
CA PHE A 12 20.57 -1.41 1.41
C PHE A 12 21.38 -1.66 0.13
N LYS A 13 22.00 -2.83 0.00
CA LYS A 13 22.73 -3.21 -1.23
C LYS A 13 21.80 -3.24 -2.44
N LEU A 14 20.60 -3.81 -2.27
CA LEU A 14 19.60 -3.91 -3.33
C LEU A 14 19.12 -2.53 -3.79
N THR A 15 18.77 -1.64 -2.86
CA THR A 15 18.34 -0.28 -3.20
C THR A 15 19.43 0.50 -3.93
N LYS A 16 20.70 0.36 -3.52
CA LYS A 16 21.84 0.93 -4.26
C LYS A 16 21.99 0.37 -5.67
N GLN A 17 21.80 -0.93 -5.86
CA GLN A 17 21.85 -1.56 -7.19
C GLN A 17 20.78 -1.00 -8.14
N TYR A 18 19.58 -0.73 -7.63
CA TYR A 18 18.49 -0.15 -8.43
C TYR A 18 18.50 1.39 -8.48
N GLY A 19 19.50 2.06 -7.91
CA GLY A 19 19.55 3.53 -7.88
C GLY A 19 18.49 4.18 -6.98
N ILE A 20 17.91 3.42 -6.06
CA ILE A 20 16.87 3.88 -5.13
C ILE A 20 17.52 4.46 -3.88
N THR A 21 17.11 5.66 -3.49
CA THR A 21 17.51 6.26 -2.20
C THR A 21 16.47 5.90 -1.13
N PRO A 22 16.78 5.03 -0.16
CA PRO A 22 15.84 4.69 0.90
C PRO A 22 15.64 5.88 1.84
N SER A 23 14.38 6.28 2.08
CA SER A 23 14.00 7.29 3.08
C SER A 23 13.20 6.63 4.20
N MET A 24 13.83 6.42 5.36
CA MET A 24 13.12 5.92 6.54
C MET A 24 12.63 7.09 7.38
N SER A 25 11.38 7.00 7.84
CA SER A 25 10.84 7.99 8.77
C SER A 25 11.65 8.01 10.07
N ARG A 26 11.75 9.21 10.67
CA ARG A 26 12.38 9.36 11.99
C ARG A 26 11.56 8.61 13.03
N ARG A 27 12.23 8.09 14.06
CA ARG A 27 11.56 7.46 15.20
C ARG A 27 10.58 8.48 15.82
N GLY A 28 9.33 8.07 16.02
CA GLY A 28 8.27 8.93 16.55
C GLY A 28 7.52 9.78 15.52
N ASN A 29 7.73 9.56 14.21
CA ASN A 29 6.92 10.21 13.15
C ASN A 29 5.96 9.22 12.47
N PRO A 30 4.74 9.01 13.01
CA PRO A 30 3.75 8.12 12.40
C PRO A 30 3.10 8.72 11.14
N TYR A 31 3.15 10.04 10.95
CA TYR A 31 2.49 10.71 9.83
C TYR A 31 3.02 10.28 8.47
N ASP A 32 4.32 9.98 8.38
CA ASP A 32 4.94 9.45 7.16
C ASP A 32 4.35 8.09 6.74
N ASN A 33 3.79 7.33 7.69
CA ASN A 33 3.18 6.02 7.46
C ASN A 33 1.65 6.08 7.37
N ALA A 34 1.03 7.20 7.75
CA ALA A 34 -0.43 7.32 7.91
C ALA A 34 -1.21 6.99 6.62
N MET A 35 -0.65 7.32 5.45
CA MET A 35 -1.28 6.99 4.17
C MET A 35 -1.34 5.48 3.92
N ALA A 36 -0.26 4.76 4.23
CA ALA A 36 -0.20 3.32 4.10
C ALA A 36 -1.11 2.63 5.13
N GLU A 37 -1.07 3.08 6.38
CA GLU A 37 -1.94 2.57 7.46
C GLU A 37 -3.42 2.76 7.15
N ASN A 38 -3.79 3.92 6.61
CA ASN A 38 -5.16 4.20 6.17
C ASN A 38 -5.59 3.24 5.05
N PHE A 39 -4.74 3.05 4.04
CA PHE A 39 -5.02 2.09 2.97
C PHE A 39 -5.26 0.67 3.52
N PHE A 40 -4.35 0.16 4.36
CA PHE A 40 -4.49 -1.18 4.93
C PHE A 40 -5.70 -1.31 5.85
N SER A 41 -6.04 -0.28 6.62
CA SER A 41 -7.23 -0.27 7.47
C SER A 41 -8.51 -0.40 6.65
N ILE A 42 -8.59 0.31 5.52
CA ILE A 42 -9.73 0.22 4.60
C ILE A 42 -9.78 -1.16 3.95
N LEU A 43 -8.65 -1.66 3.41
CA LEU A 43 -8.57 -2.98 2.78
C LEU A 43 -9.05 -4.09 3.73
N ILE A 44 -8.55 -4.11 4.97
CA ILE A 44 -8.93 -5.14 5.95
C ILE A 44 -10.42 -5.02 6.30
N THR A 45 -10.92 -3.79 6.47
CA THR A 45 -12.32 -3.56 6.86
C THR A 45 -13.29 -3.91 5.74
N GLU A 46 -12.97 -3.56 4.49
CA GLU A 46 -13.85 -3.76 3.34
C GLU A 46 -13.75 -5.16 2.74
N CYS A 47 -12.56 -5.79 2.74
CA CYS A 47 -12.36 -7.14 2.21
C CYS A 47 -12.38 -8.20 3.30
N ILE A 48 -11.37 -8.18 4.18
CA ILE A 48 -11.06 -9.32 5.06
C ILE A 48 -12.14 -9.56 6.12
N TYR A 49 -12.71 -8.48 6.68
CA TYR A 49 -13.80 -8.62 7.65
C TYR A 49 -15.13 -9.01 7.01
N ARG A 50 -15.34 -8.74 5.73
CA ARG A 50 -16.56 -9.09 5.01
C ARG A 50 -16.50 -10.46 4.33
N HIS A 51 -15.30 -10.88 3.91
CA HIS A 51 -15.01 -12.17 3.31
C HIS A 51 -13.70 -12.69 3.89
N LYS A 52 -13.80 -13.76 4.71
CA LYS A 52 -12.65 -14.44 5.27
C LYS A 52 -12.20 -15.52 4.28
N PRO A 53 -11.06 -15.35 3.59
CA PRO A 53 -10.60 -16.36 2.64
C PRO A 53 -10.22 -17.63 3.40
N ALA A 54 -10.60 -18.78 2.87
CA ALA A 54 -10.27 -20.09 3.42
C ALA A 54 -8.88 -20.55 2.99
N THR A 55 -8.35 -20.00 1.88
CA THR A 55 -7.05 -20.37 1.31
C THR A 55 -6.22 -19.16 0.92
N PHE A 56 -4.91 -19.34 0.77
CA PHE A 56 -4.02 -18.30 0.25
C PHE A 56 -4.37 -17.88 -1.18
N SER A 57 -4.76 -18.83 -2.04
CA SER A 57 -5.17 -18.53 -3.42
C SER A 57 -6.40 -17.62 -3.47
N GLU A 58 -7.38 -17.89 -2.61
CA GLU A 58 -8.57 -17.05 -2.51
C GLU A 58 -8.25 -15.65 -1.96
N ALA A 59 -7.33 -15.57 -0.99
CA ALA A 59 -6.85 -14.29 -0.47
C ALA A 59 -6.14 -13.47 -1.56
N ASP A 60 -5.28 -14.12 -2.36
CA ASP A 60 -4.53 -13.51 -3.46
C ASP A 60 -5.49 -12.91 -4.50
N GLU A 61 -6.43 -13.72 -5.01
CA GLU A 61 -7.43 -13.24 -5.96
C GLU A 61 -8.31 -12.11 -5.39
N MET A 62 -8.66 -12.19 -4.11
CA MET A 62 -9.46 -11.15 -3.46
C MET A 62 -8.69 -9.84 -3.35
N ILE A 63 -7.40 -9.90 -3.00
CA ILE A 63 -6.51 -8.73 -2.96
C ILE A 63 -6.37 -8.14 -4.37
N ASP A 64 -6.12 -8.95 -5.39
CA ASP A 64 -5.98 -8.49 -6.77
C ASP A 64 -7.23 -7.74 -7.25
N ARG A 65 -8.41 -8.32 -7.03
CA ARG A 65 -9.68 -7.67 -7.36
C ARG A 65 -9.85 -6.35 -6.60
N TYR A 66 -9.50 -6.31 -5.33
CA TYR A 66 -9.61 -5.08 -4.54
C TYR A 66 -8.63 -3.99 -5.00
N ILE A 67 -7.39 -4.34 -5.33
CA ILE A 67 -6.40 -3.39 -5.85
C ILE A 67 -6.87 -2.81 -7.19
N HIS A 68 -7.48 -3.63 -8.05
CA HIS A 68 -8.08 -3.15 -9.29
C HIS A 68 -9.18 -2.13 -9.02
N PHE A 69 -10.18 -2.50 -8.21
CA PHE A 69 -11.28 -1.62 -7.80
C PHE A 69 -10.78 -0.32 -7.19
N TYR A 70 -9.84 -0.40 -6.24
CA TYR A 70 -9.32 0.76 -5.53
C TYR A 70 -8.69 1.78 -6.49
N ASN A 71 -7.93 1.34 -7.50
CA ASN A 71 -7.24 2.24 -8.41
C ASN A 71 -8.10 2.75 -9.58
N HIS A 72 -9.01 1.91 -10.09
CA HIS A 72 -9.74 2.19 -11.33
C HIS A 72 -11.18 2.66 -11.12
N GLU A 73 -11.82 2.26 -10.02
CA GLU A 73 -13.26 2.45 -9.83
C GLU A 73 -13.60 3.30 -8.60
N ARG A 74 -12.77 3.23 -7.54
CA ARG A 74 -13.06 3.91 -6.27
C ARG A 74 -13.00 5.42 -6.41
N ILE A 75 -14.16 6.07 -6.38
CA ILE A 75 -14.26 7.53 -6.37
C ILE A 75 -13.70 8.10 -5.06
N GLN A 76 -12.67 8.93 -5.16
CA GLN A 76 -12.12 9.61 -3.99
C GLN A 76 -12.97 10.84 -3.65
N SER A 77 -13.43 10.96 -2.40
CA SER A 77 -14.28 12.08 -1.97
C SER A 77 -13.66 13.46 -2.18
N LYS A 78 -12.32 13.57 -2.14
CA LYS A 78 -11.61 14.85 -2.31
C LYS A 78 -11.54 15.32 -3.76
N THR A 79 -11.45 14.39 -4.72
CA THR A 79 -11.12 14.70 -6.11
C THR A 79 -12.24 14.32 -7.07
N GLY A 80 -13.23 13.55 -6.61
CA GLY A 80 -14.39 13.14 -7.40
C GLY A 80 -14.08 12.09 -8.47
N VAL A 81 -12.85 11.56 -8.52
CA VAL A 81 -12.40 10.63 -9.55
C VAL A 81 -11.60 9.45 -8.96
N PRO A 82 -11.43 8.35 -9.71
CA PRO A 82 -10.55 7.26 -9.30
C PRO A 82 -9.08 7.68 -9.18
N PRO A 83 -8.28 7.07 -8.27
CA PRO A 83 -6.89 7.43 -8.05
C PRO A 83 -6.03 7.44 -9.32
N LEU A 84 -6.23 6.47 -10.22
CA LEU A 84 -5.44 6.37 -11.45
C LEU A 84 -5.66 7.56 -12.38
N SER A 85 -6.86 8.14 -12.41
CA SER A 85 -7.20 9.26 -13.28
C SER A 85 -6.31 10.49 -13.02
N LEU A 86 -5.97 10.72 -11.75
CA LEU A 86 -5.10 11.82 -11.34
C LEU A 86 -3.63 11.54 -11.60
N ARG A 87 -3.22 10.27 -11.61
CA ARG A 87 -1.81 9.88 -11.82
C ARG A 87 -1.31 10.23 -13.23
N HIS A 88 -2.21 10.25 -14.21
CA HIS A 88 -1.92 10.64 -15.60
C HIS A 88 -2.16 12.13 -15.88
N SER A 89 -2.66 12.89 -14.89
CA SER A 89 -3.00 14.30 -15.03
C SER A 89 -1.87 15.26 -14.59
N CYS A 90 -0.69 14.72 -14.26
CA CYS A 90 0.50 15.46 -13.86
C CYS A 90 1.62 15.32 -14.89
#